data_AF-A0A3C0NSC7-F1
#
_entry.id   AF-A0A3C0NSC7-F1
#
_cell.length_a   1.000
_cell.length_b   1.000
_cell.length_c   1.000
_cell.angle_alpha   90.00
_cell.angle_beta   90.00
_cell.angle_gamma   90.00
#
_symmetry.space_group_name_H-M   'P 1'
#
loop_
_entity.id
_entity.type
_entity.pdbx_description
1 polymer ?
#
loop_
_entity_poly.entity_id
_entity_poly.type
_entity_poly.pdbx_seq_one_letter_code
_entity_poly.pdbx_strand_id
1 'polypeptide(L)'
;MSYSFTEKKRIRKSFAKRESVQEVPYLLAMQLESYKAFLQADVPNDQRINQGLESAFSSVFPIVSHSGNARLDYVSYQLGNEPFDVKECQQRGLTYAAPLRVKVRLTIMDKEASKPTVKEVKEQEVYMGELPLMTENGSFVINGTERVIVSQLHRSPGVFFEHDRGKTHSSGKLLFSARIIPYRGSWLDFEFDPKDYLYFRVDRRRKMPVTTLLKALGYNPEQILQMFNDTDTFHIGPKGVEFELVADRLRGEVAKFDIVDKSGNVLVAKDKRITVKHIRDIEKAGITKIEVPTDFIMGRVVSSNVIDKETGEVVANANDEITESLLEKLVEAKVSSVKTLYTNDLDHGDFISQTLRTDEVPDQYSARVAIYRMMRPGEPPTEEAVEALFNGLFFSEDRYDLSTVGRMKFNRRAYPAKQEERSANWMRAFYERVGAQGDTGSNVLSNDDILAVVGVLIELRNGRGEIDD
;
A
#
# COMPACT_ATOMS: atom_id res chain seq x y z
N MET A 1 -27.47 -45.35 19.22
CA MET A 1 -28.29 -44.63 18.22
C MET A 1 -29.33 -45.59 17.66
N SER A 2 -30.61 -45.17 17.61
CA SER A 2 -31.65 -45.95 16.94
C SER A 2 -31.53 -45.75 15.44
N TYR A 3 -31.37 -46.83 14.68
CA TYR A 3 -31.36 -46.76 13.21
C TYR A 3 -32.69 -46.25 12.66
N SER A 4 -32.63 -45.44 11.61
CA SER A 4 -33.79 -45.02 10.82
C SER A 4 -34.42 -46.21 10.07
N PHE A 5 -35.65 -46.04 9.58
CA PHE A 5 -36.36 -47.11 8.86
C PHE A 5 -35.62 -47.58 7.60
N THR A 6 -34.94 -46.66 6.90
CA THR A 6 -34.15 -46.97 5.70
C THR A 6 -32.84 -47.67 6.03
N GLU A 7 -32.14 -47.26 7.10
CA GLU A 7 -30.91 -47.92 7.56
C GLU A 7 -31.15 -49.36 8.03
N LYS A 8 -32.29 -49.61 8.68
CA LYS A 8 -32.69 -50.97 9.10
C LYS A 8 -32.80 -51.96 7.93
N LYS A 9 -33.13 -51.49 6.71
CA LYS A 9 -33.20 -52.34 5.53
C LYS A 9 -31.83 -52.85 5.06
N ARG A 10 -30.75 -52.10 5.30
CA ARG A 10 -29.39 -52.47 4.88
C ARG A 10 -28.33 -51.79 5.75
N ILE A 11 -27.78 -52.54 6.69
CA ILE A 11 -26.73 -52.05 7.60
C ILE A 11 -25.36 -52.25 6.94
N ARG A 12 -24.59 -51.16 6.78
CA ARG A 12 -23.19 -51.22 6.34
C ARG A 12 -22.28 -51.32 7.57
N LYS A 13 -21.49 -52.38 7.68
CA LYS A 13 -20.49 -52.54 8.74
C LYS A 13 -19.35 -51.51 8.54
N SER A 14 -19.16 -50.61 9.50
CA SER A 14 -18.03 -49.67 9.54
C SER A 14 -16.88 -50.27 10.34
N PHE A 15 -15.65 -50.11 9.85
CA PHE A 15 -14.41 -50.49 10.56
C PHE A 15 -13.70 -49.28 11.19
N ALA A 16 -14.32 -48.10 11.15
CA ALA A 16 -13.78 -46.89 11.75
C ALA A 16 -13.57 -47.12 13.26
N LYS A 17 -12.35 -46.87 13.72
CA LYS A 17 -11.98 -47.00 15.14
C LYS A 17 -12.11 -45.69 15.92
N ARG A 18 -12.19 -44.56 15.21
CA ARG A 18 -12.37 -43.23 15.79
C ARG A 18 -13.84 -42.85 15.76
N GLU A 19 -14.31 -42.21 16.82
CA GLU A 19 -15.66 -41.66 16.89
C GLU A 19 -15.79 -40.42 15.99
N SER A 20 -16.94 -40.27 15.34
CA SER A 20 -17.26 -39.07 14.57
C SER A 20 -17.73 -37.99 15.54
N VAL A 21 -16.87 -36.99 15.79
CA VAL A 21 -17.18 -35.87 16.71
C VAL A 21 -18.06 -34.81 16.03
N GLN A 22 -17.95 -34.70 14.71
CA GLN A 22 -18.72 -33.77 13.89
C GLN A 22 -19.39 -34.53 12.76
N GLU A 23 -20.65 -34.19 12.47
CA GLU A 23 -21.36 -34.73 11.32
C GLU A 23 -20.88 -34.08 10.02
N VAL A 24 -21.02 -34.80 8.91
CA VAL A 24 -20.65 -34.28 7.59
C VAL A 24 -21.58 -33.11 7.26
N PRO A 25 -21.04 -31.91 6.98
CA PRO A 25 -21.87 -30.76 6.66
C PRO A 25 -22.57 -30.93 5.30
N TYR A 26 -23.58 -30.11 5.05
CA TYR A 26 -24.27 -30.11 3.77
C TYR A 26 -23.32 -29.66 2.66
N LEU A 27 -23.03 -30.56 1.71
CA LEU A 27 -21.95 -30.38 0.73
C LEU A 27 -22.19 -29.24 -0.27
N LEU A 28 -23.46 -28.85 -0.45
CA LEU A 28 -23.86 -27.75 -1.35
C LEU A 28 -24.06 -26.42 -0.60
N ALA A 29 -23.84 -26.39 0.73
CA ALA A 29 -24.09 -25.22 1.57
C ALA A 29 -23.41 -23.97 1.04
N MET A 30 -22.14 -24.06 0.65
CA MET A 30 -21.36 -22.92 0.15
C MET A 30 -22.05 -22.21 -1.04
N GLN A 31 -22.55 -22.96 -2.02
CA GLN A 31 -23.19 -22.38 -3.21
C GLN A 31 -24.53 -21.75 -2.84
N LEU A 32 -25.37 -22.48 -2.11
CA LEU A 32 -26.69 -22.01 -1.70
C LEU A 32 -26.60 -20.78 -0.79
N GLU A 33 -25.73 -20.81 0.21
CA GLU A 33 -25.53 -19.72 1.17
C GLU A 33 -24.95 -18.47 0.48
N SER A 34 -23.95 -18.64 -0.40
CA SER A 34 -23.37 -17.52 -1.15
C SER A 34 -24.41 -16.84 -2.03
N TYR A 35 -25.25 -17.61 -2.73
CA TYR A 35 -26.25 -17.04 -3.63
C TYR A 35 -27.44 -16.44 -2.87
N LYS A 36 -27.82 -17.05 -1.75
CA LYS A 36 -28.81 -16.48 -0.82
C LYS A 36 -28.33 -15.14 -0.24
N ALA A 37 -27.07 -15.05 0.17
CA ALA A 37 -26.47 -13.82 0.67
C ALA A 37 -26.37 -12.74 -0.43
N PHE A 38 -26.17 -13.13 -1.69
CA PHE A 38 -26.18 -12.21 -2.83
C PHE A 38 -27.58 -11.61 -3.07
N LEU A 39 -28.62 -12.46 -3.08
CA LEU A 39 -29.99 -12.05 -3.41
C LEU A 39 -30.77 -11.43 -2.25
N GLN A 40 -30.51 -11.84 -1.01
CA GLN A 40 -31.31 -11.49 0.18
C GLN A 40 -32.84 -11.51 -0.05
N ALA A 41 -33.32 -12.46 -0.87
CA ALA A 41 -34.70 -12.49 -1.37
C ALA A 41 -35.73 -12.65 -0.25
N ASP A 42 -35.40 -13.44 0.77
CA ASP A 42 -36.27 -13.71 1.92
C ASP A 42 -36.17 -12.64 3.03
N VAL A 43 -35.31 -11.62 2.85
CA VAL A 43 -35.06 -10.59 3.87
C VAL A 43 -35.92 -9.36 3.57
N PRO A 44 -36.74 -8.90 4.53
CA PRO A 44 -37.47 -7.63 4.41
C PRO A 44 -36.55 -6.47 4.07
N ASN A 45 -37.01 -5.54 3.22
CA ASN A 45 -36.18 -4.47 2.67
C ASN A 45 -35.45 -3.64 3.75
N ASP A 46 -36.10 -3.40 4.89
CA ASP A 46 -35.58 -2.65 6.04
C ASP A 46 -34.54 -3.41 6.88
N GLN A 47 -34.45 -4.73 6.70
CA GLN A 47 -33.52 -5.61 7.43
C GLN A 47 -32.38 -6.13 6.56
N ARG A 48 -32.35 -5.76 5.28
CA ARG A 48 -31.24 -6.13 4.39
C ARG A 48 -29.95 -5.48 4.86
N ILE A 49 -28.91 -6.28 4.92
CA ILE A 49 -27.56 -5.79 5.19
C ILE A 49 -26.92 -5.34 3.88
N ASN A 50 -25.93 -4.44 3.96
CA ASN A 50 -25.21 -3.91 2.80
C ASN A 50 -24.29 -4.98 2.16
N GLN A 51 -24.88 -5.97 1.50
CA GLN A 51 -24.22 -7.10 0.84
C GLN A 51 -24.98 -7.50 -0.43
N GLY A 52 -24.27 -8.06 -1.42
CA GLY A 52 -24.90 -8.58 -2.64
C GLY A 52 -25.55 -7.46 -3.47
N LEU A 53 -26.79 -7.67 -3.90
CA LEU A 53 -27.56 -6.67 -4.67
C LEU A 53 -27.72 -5.34 -3.92
N GLU A 54 -27.95 -5.39 -2.61
CA GLU A 54 -28.12 -4.19 -1.78
C GLU A 54 -26.87 -3.30 -1.84
N SER A 55 -25.70 -3.94 -1.75
CA SER A 55 -24.40 -3.26 -1.86
C SER A 55 -24.10 -2.76 -3.26
N ALA A 56 -24.43 -3.55 -4.28
CA ALA A 56 -24.26 -3.14 -5.67
C ALA A 56 -25.05 -1.85 -5.96
N PHE A 57 -26.33 -1.77 -5.55
CA PHE A 57 -27.12 -0.56 -5.74
C PHE A 57 -26.62 0.59 -4.87
N SER A 58 -26.37 0.34 -3.58
CA SER A 58 -25.88 1.40 -2.66
C SER A 58 -24.52 1.97 -3.05
N SER A 59 -23.69 1.22 -3.78
CA SER A 59 -22.38 1.68 -4.25
C SER A 59 -22.45 2.62 -5.46
N VAL A 60 -23.52 2.52 -6.26
CA VAL A 60 -23.70 3.32 -7.48
C VAL A 60 -24.62 4.51 -7.24
N PHE A 61 -25.59 4.36 -6.33
CA PHE A 61 -26.54 5.41 -5.98
C PHE A 61 -26.08 6.16 -4.72
N PRO A 62 -26.32 7.47 -4.61
CA PRO A 62 -27.12 8.30 -5.52
C PRO A 62 -26.36 8.75 -6.77
N ILE A 63 -27.05 8.75 -7.91
CA ILE A 63 -26.52 9.31 -9.15
C ILE A 63 -26.96 10.77 -9.25
N VAL A 64 -26.00 11.69 -9.31
CA VAL A 64 -26.26 13.13 -9.45
C VAL A 64 -25.91 13.59 -10.86
N SER A 65 -26.80 14.38 -11.47
CA SER A 65 -26.53 14.98 -12.78
C SER A 65 -25.33 15.93 -12.71
N HIS A 66 -24.59 16.07 -13.80
CA HIS A 66 -23.45 17.01 -13.86
C HIS A 66 -23.82 18.45 -13.46
N SER A 67 -25.06 18.88 -13.76
CA SER A 67 -25.57 20.20 -13.40
C SER A 67 -26.03 20.34 -11.93
N GLY A 68 -26.03 19.26 -11.15
CA GLY A 68 -26.58 19.21 -9.79
C GLY A 68 -28.12 19.29 -9.70
N ASN A 69 -28.82 19.53 -10.81
CA ASN A 69 -30.27 19.79 -10.83
C ASN A 69 -31.15 18.55 -10.72
N ALA A 70 -30.59 17.35 -10.86
CA ALA A 70 -31.30 16.10 -10.70
C ALA A 70 -30.45 15.11 -9.91
N ARG A 71 -31.11 14.39 -9.01
CA ARG A 71 -30.52 13.33 -8.18
C ARG A 71 -31.45 12.12 -8.23
N LEU A 72 -30.88 10.96 -8.54
CA LEU A 72 -31.58 9.69 -8.54
C LEU A 72 -31.08 8.85 -7.36
N ASP A 73 -31.98 8.48 -6.46
CA ASP A 73 -31.71 7.67 -5.28
C ASP A 73 -32.28 6.26 -5.45
N TYR A 74 -31.56 5.27 -4.93
CA TYR A 74 -32.05 3.90 -4.76
C TYR A 74 -32.88 3.82 -3.47
N VAL A 75 -34.06 3.20 -3.55
CA VAL A 75 -34.96 3.02 -2.38
C VAL A 75 -35.00 1.56 -1.93
N SER A 76 -35.26 0.64 -2.86
CA SER A 76 -35.33 -0.80 -2.58
C SER A 76 -35.33 -1.60 -3.89
N TYR A 77 -35.06 -2.91 -3.83
CA TYR A 77 -35.34 -3.83 -4.95
C TYR A 77 -36.30 -4.94 -4.53
N GLN A 78 -36.99 -5.52 -5.51
CA GLN A 78 -37.86 -6.66 -5.34
C GLN A 78 -37.63 -7.64 -6.51
N LEU A 79 -37.53 -8.92 -6.17
CA LEU A 79 -37.57 -10.01 -7.14
C LEU A 79 -39.04 -10.39 -7.33
N GLY A 80 -39.51 -10.37 -8.57
CA GLY A 80 -40.82 -10.93 -8.91
C GLY A 80 -40.79 -12.45 -8.94
N ASN A 81 -41.95 -13.06 -9.14
CA ASN A 81 -42.06 -14.50 -9.24
C ASN A 81 -41.48 -15.00 -10.57
N GLU A 82 -40.91 -16.19 -10.54
CA GLU A 82 -40.53 -16.94 -11.74
C GLU A 82 -41.75 -17.19 -12.64
N PRO A 83 -41.67 -16.89 -13.95
CA PRO A 83 -42.77 -17.17 -14.88
C PRO A 83 -43.00 -18.66 -15.12
N PHE A 84 -41.97 -19.48 -14.96
CA PHE A 84 -41.94 -20.92 -15.24
C PHE A 84 -41.09 -21.63 -14.19
N ASP A 85 -41.44 -22.88 -13.87
CA ASP A 85 -40.62 -23.70 -12.99
C ASP A 85 -39.38 -24.27 -13.70
N VAL A 86 -38.49 -24.91 -12.92
CA VAL A 86 -37.25 -25.52 -13.43
C VAL A 86 -37.50 -26.51 -14.57
N LYS A 87 -38.55 -27.34 -14.48
CA LYS A 87 -38.84 -28.39 -15.47
C LYS A 87 -39.38 -27.80 -16.76
N GLU A 88 -40.24 -26.80 -16.67
CA GLU A 88 -40.75 -26.07 -17.82
C GLU A 88 -39.63 -25.33 -18.55
N CYS A 89 -38.72 -24.67 -17.82
CA CYS A 89 -37.56 -24.03 -18.41
C CYS A 89 -36.67 -25.03 -19.17
N GLN A 90 -36.42 -26.21 -18.59
CA GLN A 90 -35.67 -27.29 -19.25
C GLN A 90 -36.34 -27.78 -20.54
N GLN A 91 -37.65 -28.06 -20.51
CA GLN A 91 -38.38 -28.55 -21.68
C GLN A 91 -38.51 -27.52 -22.80
N ARG A 92 -38.68 -26.25 -22.44
CA ARG A 92 -38.89 -25.15 -23.40
C ARG A 92 -37.58 -24.50 -23.88
N GLY A 93 -36.43 -24.87 -23.31
CA GLY A 93 -35.17 -24.23 -23.66
C GLY A 93 -35.00 -22.82 -23.10
N LEU A 94 -35.68 -22.48 -22.00
CA LEU A 94 -35.67 -21.15 -21.37
C LEU A 94 -34.69 -21.09 -20.20
N THR A 95 -34.34 -19.88 -19.78
CA THR A 95 -33.56 -19.64 -18.55
C THR A 95 -34.51 -19.56 -17.36
N TYR A 96 -34.18 -20.24 -16.25
CA TYR A 96 -34.93 -20.12 -15.00
C TYR A 96 -34.49 -18.85 -14.28
N ALA A 97 -35.35 -17.83 -14.26
CA ALA A 97 -35.03 -16.50 -13.79
C ALA A 97 -36.25 -15.78 -13.19
N ALA A 98 -35.97 -14.78 -12.37
CA ALA A 98 -36.97 -13.87 -11.81
C ALA A 98 -36.74 -12.43 -12.28
N PRO A 99 -37.80 -11.66 -12.56
CA PRO A 99 -37.67 -10.25 -12.95
C PRO A 99 -37.22 -9.40 -11.75
N LEU A 100 -36.15 -8.63 -11.91
CA LEU A 100 -35.67 -7.67 -10.92
C LEU A 100 -36.32 -6.31 -11.15
N ARG A 101 -37.03 -5.82 -10.13
CA ARG A 101 -37.61 -4.48 -10.11
C ARG A 101 -36.95 -3.64 -9.03
N VAL A 102 -36.55 -2.43 -9.38
CA VAL A 102 -35.88 -1.50 -8.48
C VAL A 102 -36.73 -0.26 -8.32
N LYS A 103 -37.04 0.07 -7.07
CA LYS A 103 -37.72 1.31 -6.71
C LYS A 103 -36.68 2.41 -6.60
N VAL A 104 -36.81 3.43 -7.44
CA VAL A 104 -35.92 4.59 -7.47
C VAL A 104 -36.71 5.86 -7.20
N ARG A 105 -36.04 6.86 -6.64
CA ARG A 105 -36.58 8.19 -6.36
C ARG A 105 -35.80 9.24 -7.14
N LEU A 106 -36.45 9.91 -8.08
CA LEU A 106 -35.89 11.05 -8.81
C LEU A 106 -36.28 12.36 -8.11
N THR A 107 -35.29 13.08 -7.62
CA THR A 107 -35.42 14.42 -7.04
C THR A 107 -34.93 15.45 -8.04
N ILE A 108 -35.80 16.36 -8.47
CA ILE A 108 -35.47 17.48 -9.36
C ILE A 108 -35.39 18.76 -8.53
N MET A 109 -34.26 19.44 -8.62
CA MET A 109 -34.01 20.71 -7.94
C MET A 109 -34.56 21.88 -8.78
N ASP A 110 -35.00 22.92 -8.09
CA ASP A 110 -35.40 24.17 -8.72
C ASP A 110 -34.17 24.94 -9.20
N LYS A 111 -34.17 25.27 -10.50
CA LYS A 111 -33.07 26.01 -11.14
C LYS A 111 -33.12 27.51 -10.83
N GLU A 112 -34.29 28.02 -10.47
CA GLU A 112 -34.51 29.46 -10.24
C GLU A 112 -34.33 29.85 -8.77
N ALA A 113 -34.31 28.87 -7.87
CA ALA A 113 -34.10 29.10 -6.45
C ALA A 113 -32.61 29.37 -6.15
N SER A 114 -32.35 30.43 -5.39
CA SER A 114 -30.99 30.79 -4.91
C SER A 114 -30.41 29.80 -3.89
N LYS A 115 -31.24 28.88 -3.38
CA LYS A 115 -30.86 27.79 -2.47
C LYS A 115 -31.31 26.46 -3.08
N PRO A 116 -30.60 25.35 -2.81
CA PRO A 116 -30.97 24.02 -3.26
C PRO A 116 -32.36 23.65 -2.74
N THR A 117 -33.38 23.91 -3.55
CA THR A 117 -34.79 23.73 -3.21
C THR A 117 -35.34 22.64 -4.09
N VAL A 118 -36.02 21.66 -3.48
CA VAL A 118 -36.62 20.55 -4.23
C VAL A 118 -37.86 21.06 -4.94
N LYS A 119 -37.92 20.88 -6.26
CA LYS A 119 -39.08 21.24 -7.08
C LYS A 119 -40.06 20.08 -7.19
N GLU A 120 -39.54 18.88 -7.45
CA GLU A 120 -40.35 17.71 -7.73
C GLU A 120 -39.66 16.43 -7.24
N VAL A 121 -40.42 15.51 -6.66
CA VAL A 121 -39.97 14.18 -6.27
C VAL A 121 -40.88 13.15 -6.93
N LYS A 122 -40.30 12.21 -7.68
CA LYS A 122 -41.01 11.09 -8.30
C LYS A 122 -40.41 9.77 -7.83
N GLU A 123 -41.25 8.89 -7.32
CA GLU A 123 -40.87 7.50 -7.07
C GLU A 123 -41.47 6.60 -8.14
N GLN A 124 -40.66 5.69 -8.66
CA GLN A 124 -41.11 4.72 -9.65
C GLN A 124 -40.38 3.39 -9.48
N GLU A 125 -41.10 2.29 -9.72
CA GLU A 125 -40.50 0.98 -9.89
C GLU A 125 -40.10 0.77 -11.34
N VAL A 126 -38.82 0.47 -11.56
CA VAL A 126 -38.24 0.26 -12.88
C VAL A 126 -37.79 -1.19 -12.98
N TYR A 127 -38.14 -1.82 -14.10
CA TYR A 127 -37.66 -3.16 -14.43
C TYR A 127 -36.19 -3.08 -14.89
N MET A 128 -35.32 -3.85 -14.24
CA MET A 128 -33.86 -3.83 -14.46
C MET A 128 -33.34 -5.12 -15.11
N GLY A 129 -34.22 -5.95 -15.68
CA GLY A 129 -33.88 -7.23 -16.30
C GLY A 129 -34.28 -8.44 -15.45
N GLU A 130 -33.84 -9.61 -15.86
CA GLU A 130 -34.08 -10.88 -15.15
C GLU A 130 -32.79 -11.40 -14.52
N LEU A 131 -32.89 -11.94 -13.31
CA LEU A 131 -31.80 -12.61 -12.62
C LEU A 131 -32.02 -14.13 -12.65
N PRO A 132 -31.09 -14.92 -13.21
CA PRO A 132 -31.18 -16.37 -13.19
C PRO A 132 -31.20 -16.89 -11.75
N LEU A 133 -32.19 -17.71 -11.40
CA LEU A 133 -32.34 -18.25 -10.06
C LEU A 133 -31.58 -19.57 -9.90
N MET A 134 -31.08 -19.82 -8.69
CA MET A 134 -30.41 -21.05 -8.32
C MET A 134 -31.45 -22.11 -7.93
N THR A 135 -31.28 -23.34 -8.42
CA THR A 135 -32.11 -24.50 -8.02
C THR A 135 -31.77 -24.97 -6.61
N GLU A 136 -32.60 -25.83 -6.03
CA GLU A 136 -32.34 -26.47 -4.73
C GLU A 136 -31.02 -27.27 -4.68
N ASN A 137 -30.49 -27.66 -5.84
CA ASN A 137 -29.26 -28.44 -5.98
C ASN A 137 -28.02 -27.56 -6.25
N GLY A 138 -28.14 -26.23 -6.18
CA GLY A 138 -27.00 -25.31 -6.38
C GLY A 138 -26.60 -25.13 -7.85
N SER A 139 -27.50 -25.43 -8.79
CA SER A 139 -27.31 -25.24 -10.24
C SER A 139 -28.18 -24.11 -10.78
N PHE A 140 -27.98 -23.75 -12.04
CA PHE A 140 -28.77 -22.77 -12.78
C PHE A 140 -29.26 -23.39 -14.09
N VAL A 141 -30.51 -23.12 -14.48
CA VAL A 141 -30.99 -23.50 -15.82
C VAL A 141 -30.80 -22.31 -16.76
N ILE A 142 -29.88 -22.45 -17.71
CA ILE A 142 -29.58 -21.44 -18.73
C ILE A 142 -29.92 -22.02 -20.10
N ASN A 143 -30.87 -21.43 -20.82
CA ASN A 143 -31.36 -21.92 -22.11
C ASN A 143 -31.74 -23.42 -22.06
N GLY A 144 -32.50 -23.82 -21.03
CA GLY A 144 -32.94 -25.18 -20.78
C GLY A 144 -31.88 -26.17 -20.31
N THR A 145 -30.61 -25.74 -20.22
CA THR A 145 -29.50 -26.61 -19.80
C THR A 145 -29.07 -26.26 -18.38
N GLU A 146 -28.88 -27.29 -17.55
CA GLU A 146 -28.37 -27.13 -16.19
C GLU A 146 -26.86 -26.82 -16.19
N ARG A 147 -26.47 -25.79 -15.45
CA ARG A 147 -25.09 -25.29 -15.33
C ARG A 147 -24.75 -25.06 -13.88
N VAL A 148 -23.47 -25.18 -13.54
CA VAL A 148 -22.94 -24.90 -12.21
C VAL A 148 -21.87 -23.81 -12.32
N ILE A 149 -21.86 -22.89 -11.36
CA ILE A 149 -20.80 -21.89 -11.23
C ILE A 149 -19.75 -22.42 -10.26
N VAL A 150 -18.52 -22.54 -10.73
CA VAL A 150 -17.40 -23.04 -9.93
C VAL A 150 -16.80 -21.87 -9.14
N SER A 151 -16.55 -22.10 -7.84
CA SER A 151 -15.87 -21.12 -7.01
C SER A 151 -14.45 -20.89 -7.51
N GLN A 152 -14.12 -19.62 -7.78
CA GLN A 152 -12.80 -19.24 -8.22
C GLN A 152 -11.87 -19.06 -7.02
N LEU A 153 -10.65 -19.55 -7.12
CA LEU A 153 -9.56 -19.20 -6.20
C LEU A 153 -8.65 -18.19 -6.90
N HIS A 154 -8.59 -16.98 -6.38
CA HIS A 154 -7.68 -15.92 -6.83
C HIS A 154 -6.93 -15.32 -5.65
N ARG A 155 -5.84 -14.59 -5.92
CA ARG A 155 -5.13 -13.84 -4.89
C ARG A 155 -6.08 -12.80 -4.29
N SER A 156 -6.15 -12.74 -2.97
CA SER A 156 -6.94 -11.73 -2.28
C SER A 156 -6.36 -10.33 -2.55
N PRO A 157 -7.19 -9.29 -2.51
CA PRO A 157 -6.70 -7.91 -2.43
C PRO A 157 -5.79 -7.70 -1.21
N GLY A 158 -4.90 -6.72 -1.26
CA GLY A 158 -3.93 -6.39 -0.21
C GLY A 158 -2.55 -6.03 -0.77
N VAL A 159 -1.54 -5.99 0.09
CA VAL A 159 -0.13 -5.84 -0.31
C VAL A 159 0.62 -7.15 -0.11
N PHE A 160 1.52 -7.45 -1.04
CA PHE A 160 2.37 -8.63 -1.04
C PHE A 160 3.83 -8.22 -1.21
N PHE A 161 4.73 -8.84 -0.46
CA PHE A 161 6.17 -8.65 -0.54
C PHE A 161 6.82 -9.95 -0.96
N GLU A 162 7.52 -9.95 -2.09
CA GLU A 162 8.12 -11.15 -2.68
C GLU A 162 9.56 -10.85 -3.11
N HIS A 163 10.37 -11.90 -3.27
CA HIS A 163 11.65 -11.79 -3.99
C HIS A 163 11.75 -12.87 -5.08
N ASP A 164 12.55 -12.59 -6.10
CA ASP A 164 12.69 -13.44 -7.29
C ASP A 164 13.47 -14.76 -7.07
N ARG A 165 13.83 -15.07 -5.82
CA ARG A 165 14.71 -16.18 -5.41
C ARG A 165 16.04 -16.22 -6.19
N GLY A 166 16.54 -15.06 -6.63
CA GLY A 166 17.80 -14.93 -7.36
C GLY A 166 17.74 -15.42 -8.80
N LYS A 167 16.53 -15.61 -9.36
CA LYS A 167 16.35 -16.17 -10.71
C LYS A 167 16.48 -15.14 -11.83
N THR A 168 16.23 -13.86 -11.55
CA THR A 168 16.12 -12.82 -12.59
C THR A 168 17.48 -12.31 -13.03
N HIS A 169 18.44 -12.21 -12.11
CA HIS A 169 19.76 -11.68 -12.38
C HIS A 169 20.84 -12.75 -12.21
N SER A 170 21.80 -12.79 -13.14
CA SER A 170 22.86 -13.81 -13.18
C SER A 170 23.78 -13.81 -11.96
N SER A 171 23.87 -12.70 -11.22
CA SER A 171 24.63 -12.64 -9.97
C SER A 171 24.01 -13.44 -8.81
N GLY A 172 22.76 -13.91 -8.97
CA GLY A 172 22.01 -14.57 -7.90
C GLY A 172 21.51 -13.61 -6.81
N LYS A 173 21.69 -12.30 -7.00
CA LYS A 173 21.18 -11.27 -6.08
C LYS A 173 19.65 -11.34 -6.01
N LEU A 174 19.12 -11.36 -4.79
CA LEU A 174 17.69 -11.34 -4.56
C LEU A 174 17.12 -9.96 -4.91
N LEU A 175 16.15 -9.93 -5.81
CA LEU A 175 15.41 -8.71 -6.14
C LEU A 175 14.08 -8.72 -5.40
N PHE A 176 13.95 -7.83 -4.43
CA PHE A 176 12.73 -7.65 -3.65
C PHE A 176 11.72 -6.78 -4.41
N SER A 177 10.45 -7.10 -4.23
CA SER A 177 9.33 -6.38 -4.81
C SER A 177 8.16 -6.34 -3.85
N ALA A 178 7.34 -5.30 -3.99
CA ALA A 178 6.06 -5.18 -3.32
C ALA A 178 4.96 -4.96 -4.35
N ARG A 179 3.79 -5.55 -4.15
CA ARG A 179 2.65 -5.41 -5.06
C ARG A 179 1.37 -5.15 -4.27
N ILE A 180 0.72 -4.03 -4.57
CA ILE A 180 -0.59 -3.67 -4.03
C ILE A 180 -1.65 -4.09 -5.06
N ILE A 181 -2.48 -5.06 -4.68
CA ILE A 181 -3.58 -5.59 -5.48
C ILE A 181 -4.90 -5.06 -4.91
N PRO A 182 -5.60 -4.15 -5.60
CA PRO A 182 -6.95 -3.76 -5.20
C PRO A 182 -7.99 -4.82 -5.57
N TYR A 183 -9.16 -4.75 -4.95
CA TYR A 183 -10.35 -5.47 -5.41
C TYR A 183 -10.82 -4.91 -6.76
N ARG A 184 -10.76 -3.57 -6.89
CA ARG A 184 -11.07 -2.84 -8.12
C ARG A 184 -10.15 -1.63 -8.23
N GLY A 185 -9.57 -1.41 -9.41
CA GLY A 185 -8.67 -0.27 -9.67
C GLY A 185 -7.30 -0.69 -10.19
N SER A 186 -6.39 0.28 -10.31
CA SER A 186 -5.05 0.07 -10.86
C SER A 186 -4.11 -0.64 -9.88
N TRP A 187 -3.28 -1.55 -10.38
CA TRP A 187 -2.26 -2.21 -9.56
C TRP A 187 -1.05 -1.29 -9.39
N LEU A 188 -0.47 -1.27 -8.19
CA LEU A 188 0.74 -0.52 -7.89
C LEU A 188 1.85 -1.49 -7.44
N ASP A 189 2.89 -1.60 -8.25
CA ASP A 189 4.03 -2.46 -8.00
C ASP A 189 5.28 -1.61 -7.70
N PHE A 190 6.10 -2.08 -6.77
CA PHE A 190 7.42 -1.58 -6.45
C PHE A 190 8.44 -2.71 -6.62
N GLU A 191 9.62 -2.41 -7.14
CA GLU A 191 10.66 -3.43 -7.33
C GLU A 191 12.06 -2.83 -7.35
N PHE A 192 12.99 -3.54 -6.72
CA PHE A 192 14.41 -3.26 -6.83
C PHE A 192 14.98 -3.80 -8.15
N ASP A 193 15.91 -3.05 -8.72
CA ASP A 193 16.74 -3.53 -9.82
C ASP A 193 18.07 -4.13 -9.30
N PRO A 194 18.90 -4.73 -10.17
CA PRO A 194 20.20 -5.26 -9.78
C PRO A 194 21.18 -4.23 -9.20
N LYS A 195 20.99 -2.93 -9.46
CA LYS A 195 21.79 -1.82 -8.95
C LYS A 195 21.24 -1.23 -7.65
N ASP A 196 20.21 -1.84 -7.06
CA ASP A 196 19.49 -1.37 -5.88
C ASP A 196 18.73 -0.04 -6.06
N TYR A 197 18.41 0.32 -7.29
CA TYR A 197 17.47 1.41 -7.55
C TYR A 197 16.04 0.91 -7.36
N LEU A 198 15.23 1.72 -6.69
CA LEU A 198 13.85 1.39 -6.38
C LEU A 198 12.91 2.02 -7.41
N TYR A 199 12.19 1.18 -8.13
CA TYR A 199 11.24 1.60 -9.15
C TYR A 199 9.80 1.32 -8.71
N PHE A 200 8.87 2.08 -9.29
CA PHE A 200 7.45 1.74 -9.28
C PHE A 200 6.92 1.54 -10.70
N ARG A 201 5.79 0.84 -10.83
CA ARG A 201 5.01 0.75 -12.06
C ARG A 201 3.53 0.64 -11.73
N VAL A 202 2.69 1.15 -12.63
CA VAL A 202 1.23 1.08 -12.54
C VAL A 202 0.72 0.15 -13.64
N ASP A 203 -0.15 -0.80 -13.30
CA ASP A 203 -0.76 -1.74 -14.25
C ASP A 203 0.23 -2.45 -15.19
N ARG A 204 1.40 -2.83 -14.64
CA ARG A 204 2.52 -3.48 -15.37
C ARG A 204 3.06 -2.67 -16.57
N ARG A 205 2.89 -1.35 -16.56
CA ARG A 205 3.49 -0.44 -17.55
C ARG A 205 4.99 -0.23 -17.30
N ARG A 206 5.60 0.69 -18.06
CA ARG A 206 7.03 1.04 -17.91
C ARG A 206 7.36 1.43 -16.47
N LYS A 207 8.55 1.07 -16.03
CA LYS A 207 9.07 1.42 -14.70
C LYS A 207 9.44 2.90 -14.63
N MET A 208 9.28 3.52 -13.48
CA MET A 208 9.72 4.88 -13.18
C MET A 208 10.35 4.91 -11.77
N PRO A 209 11.32 5.80 -11.49
CA PRO A 209 11.92 5.89 -10.15
C PRO A 209 10.86 6.11 -9.08
N VAL A 210 10.95 5.41 -7.94
CA VAL A 210 9.96 5.55 -6.84
C VAL A 210 9.86 6.99 -6.35
N THR A 211 10.95 7.74 -6.44
CA THR A 211 11.05 9.14 -6.06
C THR A 211 10.15 10.03 -6.92
N THR A 212 9.88 9.67 -8.18
CA THR A 212 8.90 10.39 -9.01
C THR A 212 7.49 10.24 -8.44
N LEU A 213 7.12 9.05 -7.93
CA LEU A 213 5.82 8.87 -7.25
C LEU A 213 5.76 9.70 -5.97
N LEU A 214 6.82 9.69 -5.16
CA LEU A 214 6.89 10.48 -3.92
C LEU A 214 6.78 11.99 -4.19
N LYS A 215 7.43 12.49 -5.24
CA LYS A 215 7.27 13.88 -5.70
C LYS A 215 5.83 14.16 -6.14
N ALA A 216 5.18 13.25 -6.84
CA ALA A 216 3.77 13.40 -7.25
C ALA A 216 2.80 13.48 -6.04
N LEU A 217 3.12 12.78 -4.93
CA LEU A 217 2.41 12.87 -3.65
C LEU A 217 2.62 14.22 -2.93
N GLY A 218 3.61 15.01 -3.36
CA GLY A 218 3.88 16.35 -2.83
C GLY A 218 5.13 16.46 -1.96
N TYR A 219 5.98 15.44 -1.95
CA TYR A 219 7.22 15.46 -1.17
C TYR A 219 8.41 15.99 -1.98
N ASN A 220 9.16 16.90 -1.39
CA ASN A 220 10.42 17.38 -1.98
C ASN A 220 11.59 16.41 -1.67
N PRO A 221 12.74 16.53 -2.34
CA PRO A 221 13.89 15.64 -2.10
C PRO A 221 14.36 15.58 -0.63
N GLU A 222 14.35 16.69 0.11
CA GLU A 222 14.72 16.72 1.53
C GLU A 222 13.79 15.86 2.38
N GLN A 223 12.48 16.03 2.18
CA GLN A 223 11.45 15.27 2.88
C GLN A 223 11.55 13.80 2.54
N ILE A 224 11.77 13.46 1.26
CA ILE A 224 11.98 12.08 0.82
C ILE A 224 13.18 11.45 1.53
N LEU A 225 14.32 12.14 1.59
CA LEU A 225 15.50 11.63 2.28
C LEU A 225 15.26 11.44 3.78
N GLN A 226 14.62 12.41 4.43
CA GLN A 226 14.29 12.35 5.86
C GLN A 226 13.30 11.22 6.20
N MET A 227 12.42 10.84 5.27
CA MET A 227 11.44 9.78 5.48
C MET A 227 12.04 8.38 5.54
N PHE A 228 13.15 8.14 4.82
CA PHE A 228 13.69 6.80 4.60
C PHE A 228 15.14 6.63 5.06
N ASN A 229 15.72 7.64 5.70
CA ASN A 229 17.10 7.59 6.17
C ASN A 229 17.22 8.18 7.57
N ASP A 230 18.09 7.54 8.34
CA ASP A 230 18.67 8.12 9.54
C ASP A 230 19.71 9.18 9.13
N THR A 231 19.99 10.14 10.02
CA THR A 231 21.00 11.17 9.76
C THR A 231 22.12 11.17 10.80
N ASP A 232 23.29 11.56 10.34
CA ASP A 232 24.52 11.83 11.07
C ASP A 232 24.73 13.36 11.08
N THR A 233 25.18 13.93 12.21
CA THR A 233 25.43 15.38 12.31
C THR A 233 26.92 15.65 12.45
N PHE A 234 27.44 16.55 11.61
CA PHE A 234 28.80 17.04 11.65
C PHE A 234 28.80 18.53 11.98
N HIS A 235 29.66 18.96 12.90
CA HIS A 235 29.91 20.36 13.21
C HIS A 235 31.21 20.77 12.52
N ILE A 236 31.16 21.81 11.69
CA ILE A 236 32.29 22.29 10.92
C ILE A 236 32.83 23.53 11.63
N GLY A 237 34.06 23.46 12.11
CA GLY A 237 34.72 24.57 12.80
C GLY A 237 36.06 24.95 12.14
N PRO A 238 36.63 26.11 12.49
CA PRO A 238 37.91 26.56 11.94
C PRO A 238 39.11 25.69 12.37
N LYS A 239 38.93 24.81 13.35
CA LYS A 239 39.98 23.93 13.90
C LYS A 239 39.84 22.46 13.47
N GLY A 240 38.75 22.08 12.81
CA GLY A 240 38.46 20.69 12.46
C GLY A 240 36.97 20.40 12.34
N VAL A 241 36.64 19.13 12.14
CA VAL A 241 35.26 18.62 12.05
C VAL A 241 34.96 17.79 13.29
N GLU A 242 33.85 18.07 13.97
CA GLU A 242 33.34 17.23 15.05
C GLU A 242 32.15 16.40 14.55
N PHE A 243 32.10 15.12 14.92
CA PHE A 243 31.02 14.21 14.59
C PHE A 243 30.17 13.89 15.83
N GLU A 244 28.85 14.01 15.73
CA GLU A 244 27.92 13.55 16.77
C GLU A 244 27.86 12.02 16.76
N LEU A 245 28.44 11.40 17.79
CA LEU A 245 28.66 9.97 17.81
C LEU A 245 27.43 9.23 18.34
N VAL A 246 26.90 8.33 17.52
CA VAL A 246 25.95 7.28 17.95
C VAL A 246 26.71 5.97 18.09
N ALA A 247 27.04 5.58 19.32
CA ALA A 247 27.96 4.47 19.59
C ALA A 247 27.51 3.13 18.96
N ASP A 248 26.21 2.86 18.92
CA ASP A 248 25.70 1.60 18.37
C ASP A 248 25.88 1.48 16.84
N ARG A 249 25.94 2.61 16.12
CA ARG A 249 26.16 2.65 14.66
C ARG A 249 27.55 2.19 14.24
N LEU A 250 28.53 2.26 15.16
CA LEU A 250 29.90 1.81 14.92
C LEU A 250 30.07 0.29 15.09
N ARG A 251 29.02 -0.42 15.48
CA ARG A 251 29.11 -1.84 15.83
C ARG A 251 29.61 -2.68 14.66
N GLY A 252 30.74 -3.34 14.88
CA GLY A 252 31.31 -4.27 13.90
C GLY A 252 32.12 -3.61 12.80
N GLU A 253 32.15 -2.27 12.73
CA GLU A 253 33.01 -1.50 11.83
C GLU A 253 34.48 -1.51 12.30
N VAL A 254 35.38 -1.14 11.40
CA VAL A 254 36.80 -0.93 11.71
C VAL A 254 37.02 0.56 11.97
N ALA A 255 37.61 0.89 13.12
CA ALA A 255 37.86 2.27 13.49
C ALA A 255 38.84 2.93 12.51
N LYS A 256 38.42 4.01 11.83
CA LYS A 256 39.27 4.76 10.88
C LYS A 256 40.29 5.67 11.57
N PHE A 257 40.09 5.95 12.85
CA PHE A 257 40.92 6.82 13.69
C PHE A 257 40.80 6.35 15.16
N ASP A 258 41.67 6.89 16.03
CA ASP A 258 41.66 6.58 17.46
C ASP A 258 40.44 7.22 18.15
N ILE A 259 39.62 6.41 18.83
CA ILE A 259 38.51 6.90 19.65
C ILE A 259 39.02 7.04 21.08
N VAL A 260 39.13 8.29 21.54
CA VAL A 260 39.64 8.64 22.87
C VAL A 260 38.54 9.15 23.80
N ASP A 261 38.71 8.95 25.10
CA ASP A 261 37.86 9.59 26.11
C ASP A 261 38.27 11.05 26.40
N LYS A 262 37.50 11.74 27.25
CA LYS A 262 37.78 13.14 27.65
C LYS A 262 39.10 13.31 28.39
N SER A 263 39.69 12.23 28.89
CA SER A 263 40.97 12.19 29.59
C SER A 263 42.14 11.82 28.65
N GLY A 264 41.87 11.58 27.36
CA GLY A 264 42.86 11.19 26.36
C GLY A 264 43.19 9.70 26.34
N ASN A 265 42.46 8.85 27.07
CA ASN A 265 42.66 7.41 27.02
C ASN A 265 42.02 6.83 25.76
N VAL A 266 42.79 6.03 25.01
CA VAL A 266 42.30 5.36 23.79
C VAL A 266 41.36 4.23 24.16
N LEU A 267 40.07 4.38 23.84
CA LEU A 267 39.05 3.35 24.00
C LEU A 267 39.09 2.34 22.84
N VAL A 268 39.30 2.85 21.62
CA VAL A 268 39.47 2.02 20.42
C VAL A 268 40.60 2.60 19.59
N ALA A 269 41.65 1.80 19.37
CA ALA A 269 42.72 2.19 18.46
C ALA A 269 42.29 2.09 16.99
N LYS A 270 42.88 2.91 16.14
CA LYS A 270 42.76 2.87 14.69
C LYS A 270 43.03 1.45 14.16
N ASP A 271 42.31 1.08 13.11
CA ASP A 271 42.36 -0.21 12.43
C ASP A 271 41.93 -1.42 13.31
N LYS A 272 41.33 -1.17 14.48
CA LYS A 272 40.70 -2.21 15.29
C LYS A 272 39.20 -2.29 15.03
N ARG A 273 38.68 -3.52 15.05
CA ARG A 273 37.25 -3.78 14.95
C ARG A 273 36.54 -3.35 16.24
N ILE A 274 35.45 -2.61 16.09
CA ILE A 274 34.64 -2.09 17.18
C ILE A 274 33.72 -3.21 17.67
N THR A 275 33.89 -3.60 18.94
CA THR A 275 33.16 -4.70 19.57
C THR A 275 32.08 -4.17 20.51
N VAL A 276 31.17 -5.03 20.96
CA VAL A 276 30.15 -4.69 21.96
C VAL A 276 30.77 -4.16 23.25
N LYS A 277 31.98 -4.61 23.61
CA LYS A 277 32.72 -4.06 24.76
C LYS A 277 33.08 -2.58 24.53
N HIS A 278 33.65 -2.27 23.36
CA HIS A 278 34.04 -0.90 23.01
C HIS A 278 32.84 0.04 23.01
N ILE A 279 31.69 -0.39 22.47
CA ILE A 279 30.45 0.40 22.49
C ILE A 279 30.04 0.74 23.92
N ARG A 280 30.02 -0.26 24.82
CA ARG A 280 29.71 -0.04 26.24
C ARG A 280 30.70 0.89 26.93
N ASP A 281 31.98 0.81 26.56
CA ASP A 281 33.02 1.67 27.13
C ASP A 281 32.86 3.13 26.65
N ILE A 282 32.51 3.33 25.37
CA ILE A 282 32.18 4.64 24.78
C ILE A 282 30.94 5.25 25.45
N GLU A 283 29.87 4.46 25.62
CA GLU A 283 28.63 4.88 26.29
C GLU A 283 28.89 5.27 27.75
N LYS A 284 29.66 4.46 28.49
CA LYS A 284 30.05 4.75 29.88
C LYS A 284 30.90 6.01 30.00
N ALA A 285 31.75 6.28 29.02
CA ALA A 285 32.55 7.49 28.97
C ALA A 285 31.71 8.75 28.64
N GLY A 286 30.44 8.59 28.25
CA GLY A 286 29.53 9.69 27.93
C GLY A 286 30.01 10.53 26.74
N ILE A 287 30.63 9.87 25.76
CA ILE A 287 31.15 10.51 24.55
C ILE A 287 29.99 10.67 23.56
N THR A 288 29.58 11.92 23.35
CA THR A 288 28.51 12.28 22.39
C THR A 288 29.05 13.00 21.16
N LYS A 289 30.28 13.53 21.24
CA LYS A 289 30.97 14.20 20.13
C LYS A 289 32.42 13.76 20.10
N ILE A 290 32.95 13.57 18.90
CA ILE A 290 34.35 13.22 18.66
C ILE A 290 34.92 14.08 17.55
N GLU A 291 36.18 14.47 17.66
CA GLU A 291 36.90 15.12 16.58
C GLU A 291 37.27 14.07 15.53
N VAL A 292 36.97 14.34 14.27
CA VAL A 292 37.21 13.42 13.15
C VAL A 292 38.09 14.08 12.09
N PRO A 293 38.93 13.30 11.39
CA PRO A 293 39.65 13.82 10.23
C PRO A 293 38.68 14.35 9.15
N THR A 294 39.10 15.35 8.38
CA THR A 294 38.33 15.90 7.25
C THR A 294 37.96 14.82 6.23
N ASP A 295 38.82 13.83 6.05
CA ASP A 295 38.59 12.71 5.14
C ASP A 295 37.42 11.81 5.57
N PHE A 296 36.99 11.89 6.83
CA PHE A 296 35.88 11.09 7.35
C PHE A 296 34.51 11.59 6.87
N ILE A 297 34.37 12.90 6.65
CA ILE A 297 33.14 13.51 6.13
C ILE A 297 33.10 13.46 4.58
N MET A 298 34.24 13.28 3.92
CA MET A 298 34.29 13.13 2.45
C MET A 298 33.45 11.94 1.97
N GLY A 299 32.73 12.13 0.86
CA GLY A 299 31.85 11.12 0.28
C GLY A 299 30.52 10.92 1.00
N ARG A 300 30.30 11.57 2.16
CA ARG A 300 28.98 11.57 2.81
C ARG A 300 27.99 12.40 2.01
N VAL A 301 26.72 12.01 2.05
CA VAL A 301 25.65 12.66 1.29
C VAL A 301 24.87 13.60 2.20
N VAL A 302 24.68 14.85 1.78
CA VAL A 302 23.95 15.87 2.53
C VAL A 302 22.45 15.54 2.56
N SER A 303 21.82 15.60 3.74
CA SER A 303 20.41 15.20 3.91
C SER A 303 19.39 16.28 3.55
N SER A 304 19.79 17.55 3.57
CA SER A 304 18.92 18.72 3.36
C SER A 304 19.70 19.86 2.74
N ASN A 305 19.04 20.78 2.03
CA ASN A 305 19.71 21.96 1.47
C ASN A 305 20.41 22.74 2.59
N VAL A 306 21.63 23.17 2.30
CA VAL A 306 22.41 24.04 3.18
C VAL A 306 22.37 25.43 2.58
N ILE A 307 21.78 26.37 3.32
CA ILE A 307 21.61 27.75 2.89
C ILE A 307 22.55 28.62 3.73
N ASP A 308 23.30 29.48 3.05
CA ASP A 308 24.08 30.51 3.72
C ASP A 308 23.13 31.55 4.32
N LYS A 309 23.25 31.78 5.64
CA LYS A 309 22.38 32.69 6.38
C LYS A 309 22.68 34.17 6.09
N GLU A 310 23.88 34.50 5.61
CA GLU A 310 24.26 35.87 5.28
C GLU A 310 23.77 36.27 3.88
N THR A 311 23.93 35.38 2.89
CA THR A 311 23.61 35.66 1.47
C THR A 311 22.24 35.15 1.04
N GLY A 312 21.71 34.12 1.70
CA GLY A 312 20.49 33.41 1.27
C GLY A 312 20.71 32.45 0.10
N GLU A 313 21.94 32.25 -0.35
CA GLU A 313 22.27 31.34 -1.43
C GLU A 313 22.32 29.88 -0.95
N VAL A 314 21.95 28.95 -1.84
CA VAL A 314 22.05 27.51 -1.58
C VAL A 314 23.50 27.07 -1.80
N VAL A 315 24.18 26.71 -0.72
CA VAL A 315 25.58 26.25 -0.72
C VAL A 315 25.68 24.79 -1.16
N ALA A 316 24.74 23.96 -0.72
CA ALA A 316 24.63 22.55 -1.06
C ALA A 316 23.16 22.17 -1.22
N ASN A 317 22.82 21.35 -2.21
CA ASN A 317 21.49 20.76 -2.33
C ASN A 317 21.40 19.46 -1.53
N ALA A 318 20.19 19.09 -1.17
CA ALA A 318 19.90 17.77 -0.63
C ALA A 318 20.30 16.69 -1.65
N ASN A 319 20.91 15.62 -1.14
CA ASN A 319 21.50 14.53 -1.92
C ASN A 319 22.86 14.82 -2.59
N ASP A 320 23.42 16.03 -2.41
CA ASP A 320 24.79 16.32 -2.86
C ASP A 320 25.81 15.55 -2.03
N GLU A 321 26.89 15.12 -2.68
CA GLU A 321 28.01 14.45 -2.04
C GLU A 321 29.04 15.47 -1.54
N ILE A 322 29.54 15.29 -0.32
CA ILE A 322 30.57 16.16 0.24
C ILE A 322 31.90 15.83 -0.42
N THR A 323 32.25 16.65 -1.41
CA THR A 323 33.58 16.73 -2.03
C THR A 323 34.45 17.76 -1.31
N GLU A 324 35.76 17.76 -1.60
CA GLU A 324 36.67 18.80 -1.10
C GLU A 324 36.17 20.21 -1.42
N SER A 325 35.75 20.42 -2.68
CA SER A 325 35.20 21.71 -3.14
C SER A 325 33.90 22.11 -2.44
N LEU A 326 33.04 21.16 -2.07
CA LEU A 326 31.82 21.46 -1.32
C LEU A 326 32.14 21.78 0.14
N LEU A 327 33.08 21.05 0.75
CA LEU A 327 33.52 21.32 2.12
C LEU A 327 34.15 22.71 2.24
N GLU A 328 34.99 23.12 1.30
CA GLU A 328 35.54 24.48 1.27
C GLU A 328 34.44 25.55 1.24
N LYS A 329 33.41 25.37 0.40
CA LYS A 329 32.25 26.27 0.35
C LYS A 329 31.47 26.31 1.65
N LEU A 330 31.28 25.15 2.31
CA LEU A 330 30.61 25.07 3.61
C LEU A 330 31.38 25.84 4.71
N VAL A 331 32.72 25.76 4.67
CA VAL A 331 33.60 26.50 5.59
C VAL A 331 33.55 28.01 5.31
N GLU A 332 33.62 28.41 4.03
CA GLU A 332 33.56 29.81 3.60
C GLU A 332 32.22 30.46 3.98
N ALA A 333 31.12 29.74 3.77
CA ALA A 333 29.77 30.15 4.17
C ALA A 333 29.52 30.07 5.70
N LYS A 334 30.55 29.75 6.50
CA LYS A 334 30.50 29.63 7.98
C LYS A 334 29.37 28.74 8.47
N VAL A 335 29.09 27.65 7.76
CA VAL A 335 28.06 26.69 8.15
C VAL A 335 28.50 25.98 9.43
N SER A 336 27.75 26.15 10.52
CA SER A 336 28.10 25.59 11.84
C SER A 336 27.97 24.08 11.89
N SER A 337 26.98 23.53 11.18
CA SER A 337 26.67 22.10 11.21
C SER A 337 26.01 21.65 9.91
N VAL A 338 26.37 20.46 9.44
CA VAL A 338 25.75 19.78 8.30
C VAL A 338 25.22 18.42 8.73
N LYS A 339 24.03 18.07 8.23
CA LYS A 339 23.45 16.74 8.41
C LYS A 339 23.69 15.91 7.16
N THR A 340 24.15 14.68 7.35
CA THR A 340 24.38 13.72 6.26
C THR A 340 23.55 12.47 6.46
N LEU A 341 23.30 11.73 5.40
CA LEU A 341 22.65 10.42 5.48
C LEU A 341 23.55 9.44 6.23
N TYR A 342 22.97 8.68 7.15
CA TYR A 342 23.60 7.51 7.74
C TYR A 342 23.37 6.32 6.81
N THR A 343 24.41 5.93 6.08
CA THR A 343 24.37 4.80 5.15
C THR A 343 25.53 3.84 5.43
N ASN A 344 25.28 2.54 5.23
CA ASN A 344 26.28 1.48 5.36
C ASN A 344 25.94 0.30 4.43
N ASP A 345 26.91 -0.60 4.23
CA ASP A 345 26.78 -1.72 3.29
C ASP A 345 25.97 -2.92 3.83
N LEU A 346 25.56 -2.88 5.10
CA LEU A 346 24.96 -4.02 5.79
C LEU A 346 23.46 -3.87 5.94
N ASP A 347 23.02 -2.79 6.56
CA ASP A 347 21.67 -2.68 7.13
C ASP A 347 21.05 -1.28 7.01
N HIS A 348 21.76 -0.33 6.39
CA HIS A 348 21.27 1.01 6.02
C HIS A 348 21.72 1.39 4.61
N GLY A 349 21.15 0.74 3.59
CA GLY A 349 21.49 1.02 2.19
C GLY A 349 21.03 2.41 1.72
N ASP A 350 21.77 3.00 0.79
CA ASP A 350 21.54 4.34 0.22
C ASP A 350 20.51 4.35 -0.93
N PHE A 351 19.56 3.41 -0.92
CA PHE A 351 18.69 3.09 -2.06
C PHE A 351 17.90 4.30 -2.58
N ILE A 352 17.31 5.09 -1.67
CA ILE A 352 16.51 6.27 -2.03
C ILE A 352 17.41 7.40 -2.54
N SER A 353 18.59 7.58 -1.94
CA SER A 353 19.59 8.56 -2.38
C SER A 353 20.05 8.27 -3.82
N GLN A 354 20.39 7.02 -4.10
CA GLN A 354 20.79 6.60 -5.45
C GLN A 354 19.64 6.71 -6.46
N THR A 355 18.43 6.33 -6.06
CA THR A 355 17.25 6.46 -6.93
C THR A 355 16.98 7.93 -7.26
N LEU A 356 17.09 8.84 -6.28
CA LEU A 356 16.96 10.29 -6.50
C LEU A 356 17.97 10.82 -7.53
N ARG A 357 19.22 10.31 -7.55
CA ARG A 357 20.24 10.71 -8.53
C ARG A 357 19.86 10.34 -9.96
N THR A 358 19.04 9.29 -10.15
CA THR A 358 18.56 8.87 -11.48
C THR A 358 17.27 9.55 -11.92
N ASP A 359 16.59 10.24 -11.01
CA ASP A 359 15.28 10.84 -11.23
C ASP A 359 15.40 12.27 -11.72
N GLU A 360 15.30 12.45 -13.04
CA GLU A 360 15.39 13.74 -13.72
C GLU A 360 14.18 14.66 -13.48
N VAL A 361 13.13 14.20 -12.81
CA VAL A 361 11.90 14.98 -12.61
C VAL A 361 12.06 15.93 -11.41
N PRO A 362 11.95 17.26 -11.57
CA PRO A 362 12.31 18.20 -10.51
C PRO A 362 11.20 18.39 -9.45
N ASP A 363 9.95 18.53 -9.87
CA ASP A 363 8.85 18.99 -9.02
C ASP A 363 7.60 18.08 -9.08
N GLN A 364 6.62 18.37 -8.21
CA GLN A 364 5.38 17.62 -8.10
C GLN A 364 4.55 17.60 -9.39
N TYR A 365 4.39 18.75 -10.05
CA TYR A 365 3.60 18.85 -11.27
C TYR A 365 4.25 18.06 -12.40
N SER A 366 5.56 18.25 -12.60
CA SER A 366 6.37 17.49 -13.55
C SER A 366 6.28 15.98 -13.30
N ALA A 367 6.24 15.56 -12.03
CA ALA A 367 6.06 14.16 -11.65
C ALA A 367 4.67 13.62 -12.01
N ARG A 368 3.61 14.37 -11.71
CA ARG A 368 2.24 14.00 -12.13
C ARG A 368 2.12 13.95 -13.65
N VAL A 369 2.74 14.87 -14.39
CA VAL A 369 2.80 14.87 -15.86
C VAL A 369 3.55 13.64 -16.40
N ALA A 370 4.66 13.26 -15.77
CA ALA A 370 5.42 12.08 -16.17
C ALA A 370 4.59 10.78 -15.99
N ILE A 371 3.84 10.68 -14.89
CA ILE A 371 2.87 9.60 -14.64
C ILE A 371 1.73 9.66 -15.66
N TYR A 372 1.20 10.85 -15.97
CA TYR A 372 0.16 11.02 -16.99
C TYR A 372 0.61 10.49 -18.36
N ARG A 373 1.81 10.88 -18.81
CA ARG A 373 2.39 10.43 -20.09
C ARG A 373 2.66 8.91 -20.11
N MET A 374 2.92 8.30 -18.95
CA MET A 374 3.02 6.84 -18.84
C MET A 374 1.65 6.15 -19.02
N MET A 375 0.60 6.71 -18.43
CA MET A 375 -0.75 6.14 -18.49
C MET A 375 -1.46 6.43 -19.83
N ARG A 376 -1.19 7.58 -20.44
CA ARG A 376 -1.80 8.03 -21.69
C ARG A 376 -0.72 8.55 -22.65
N PRO A 377 0.04 7.64 -23.29
CA PRO A 377 1.08 8.03 -24.23
C PRO A 377 0.46 8.74 -25.44
N GLY A 378 0.94 9.94 -25.75
CA GLY A 378 0.50 10.72 -26.91
C GLY A 378 -0.62 11.73 -26.64
N GLU A 379 -1.31 11.66 -25.49
CA GLU A 379 -2.27 12.70 -25.10
C GLU A 379 -1.54 13.91 -24.48
N PRO A 380 -1.86 15.15 -24.89
CA PRO A 380 -1.27 16.33 -24.27
C PRO A 380 -1.74 16.46 -22.81
N PRO A 381 -0.81 16.72 -21.86
CA PRO A 381 -1.17 16.90 -20.46
C PRO A 381 -1.76 18.30 -20.23
N THR A 382 -3.01 18.37 -19.76
CA THR A 382 -3.57 19.58 -19.12
C THR A 382 -3.56 19.41 -17.62
N GLU A 383 -3.45 20.51 -16.87
CA GLU A 383 -3.34 20.47 -15.40
C GLU A 383 -4.51 19.71 -14.76
N GLU A 384 -5.73 20.03 -15.17
CA GLU A 384 -6.96 19.36 -14.71
C GLU A 384 -6.96 17.86 -15.03
N ALA A 385 -6.55 17.47 -16.25
CA ALA A 385 -6.54 16.05 -16.64
C ALA A 385 -5.46 15.26 -15.90
N VAL A 386 -4.30 15.89 -15.64
CA VAL A 386 -3.19 15.30 -14.90
C VAL A 386 -3.59 15.04 -13.46
N GLU A 387 -4.20 16.02 -12.79
CA GLU A 387 -4.66 15.88 -11.41
C GLU A 387 -5.82 14.88 -11.28
N ALA A 388 -6.83 14.96 -12.16
CA ALA A 388 -7.95 14.03 -12.18
C ALA A 388 -7.52 12.59 -12.48
N LEU A 389 -6.50 12.39 -13.32
CA LEU A 389 -5.92 11.08 -13.55
C LEU A 389 -5.25 10.57 -12.26
N PHE A 390 -4.31 11.33 -11.70
CA PHE A 390 -3.53 10.92 -10.53
C PHE A 390 -4.41 10.59 -9.33
N ASN A 391 -5.36 11.48 -8.99
CA ASN A 391 -6.28 11.27 -7.87
C ASN A 391 -7.11 10.00 -8.08
N GLY A 392 -7.62 9.77 -9.29
CA GLY A 392 -8.41 8.58 -9.54
C GLY A 392 -7.62 7.33 -9.88
N LEU A 393 -6.29 7.31 -9.74
CA LEU A 393 -5.52 6.06 -9.77
C LEU A 393 -5.61 5.32 -8.43
N PHE A 394 -5.53 6.04 -7.31
CA PHE A 394 -5.36 5.43 -5.98
C PHE A 394 -6.24 6.01 -4.88
N PHE A 395 -6.76 7.23 -5.05
CA PHE A 395 -7.38 8.04 -4.00
C PHE A 395 -8.88 8.28 -4.20
N SER A 396 -9.45 7.82 -5.32
CA SER A 396 -10.88 7.98 -5.63
C SER A 396 -11.64 6.70 -5.31
N GLU A 397 -12.63 6.79 -4.42
CA GLU A 397 -13.51 5.67 -4.05
C GLU A 397 -14.28 5.13 -5.27
N ASP A 398 -14.61 6.01 -6.23
CA ASP A 398 -15.27 5.64 -7.48
C ASP A 398 -14.39 4.79 -8.40
N ARG A 399 -13.06 4.85 -8.28
CA ARG A 399 -12.12 4.17 -9.20
C ARG A 399 -11.23 3.13 -8.52
N TYR A 400 -11.10 3.19 -7.20
CA TYR A 400 -10.20 2.35 -6.43
C TYR A 400 -10.88 1.82 -5.17
N ASP A 401 -10.73 0.53 -4.93
CA ASP A 401 -11.31 -0.16 -3.78
C ASP A 401 -10.44 -1.37 -3.40
N LEU A 402 -9.89 -1.37 -2.19
CA LEU A 402 -9.19 -2.51 -1.59
C LEU A 402 -10.15 -3.59 -1.10
N SER A 403 -11.44 -3.29 -0.91
CA SER A 403 -12.41 -4.03 -0.10
C SER A 403 -12.01 -4.12 1.38
N THR A 404 -12.97 -4.52 2.22
CA THR A 404 -12.71 -4.77 3.65
C THR A 404 -11.63 -5.83 3.87
N VAL A 405 -11.64 -6.91 3.08
CA VAL A 405 -10.64 -7.99 3.18
C VAL A 405 -9.25 -7.49 2.77
N GLY A 406 -9.18 -6.70 1.69
CA GLY A 406 -7.91 -6.16 1.23
C GLY A 406 -7.34 -5.12 2.18
N ARG A 407 -8.17 -4.23 2.73
CA ARG A 407 -7.74 -3.27 3.75
C ARG A 407 -7.26 -3.97 5.01
N MET A 408 -7.98 -5.00 5.49
CA MET A 408 -7.52 -5.81 6.63
C MET A 408 -6.16 -6.46 6.36
N LYS A 409 -5.98 -7.12 5.21
CA LYS A 409 -4.71 -7.74 4.84
C LYS A 409 -3.60 -6.72 4.66
N PHE A 410 -3.90 -5.60 4.03
CA PHE A 410 -2.99 -4.48 3.86
C PHE A 410 -2.48 -3.99 5.21
N ASN A 411 -3.39 -3.68 6.13
CA ASN A 411 -3.04 -3.11 7.43
C ASN A 411 -2.16 -4.07 8.23
N ARG A 412 -2.53 -5.35 8.31
CA ARG A 412 -1.74 -6.36 9.01
C ARG A 412 -0.32 -6.53 8.46
N ARG A 413 -0.13 -6.27 7.16
CA ARG A 413 1.15 -6.48 6.48
C ARG A 413 2.02 -5.23 6.42
N ALA A 414 1.43 -4.05 6.18
CA ALA A 414 2.13 -2.77 6.04
C ALA A 414 2.31 -2.03 7.38
N TYR A 415 1.44 -2.29 8.36
CA TYR A 415 1.47 -1.69 9.70
C TYR A 415 1.59 -2.78 10.78
N PRO A 416 2.77 -3.40 10.94
CA PRO A 416 2.96 -4.45 11.92
C PRO A 416 2.74 -3.94 13.35
N ALA A 417 2.01 -4.70 14.16
CA ALA A 417 1.69 -4.34 15.55
C ALA A 417 2.91 -4.25 16.47
N LYS A 418 4.01 -4.92 16.11
CA LYS A 418 5.29 -4.86 16.82
C LYS A 418 6.41 -4.56 15.83
N GLN A 419 7.13 -3.48 16.12
CA GLN A 419 8.39 -3.13 15.47
C GLN A 419 9.48 -4.10 15.94
N GLU A 420 10.45 -4.40 15.07
CA GLU A 420 11.66 -5.10 15.50
C GLU A 420 12.56 -4.16 16.32
N GLU A 421 13.25 -4.72 17.32
CA GLU A 421 14.20 -3.97 18.16
C GLU A 421 15.39 -3.41 17.36
N ARG A 422 15.58 -3.85 16.11
CA ARG A 422 16.61 -3.36 15.19
C ARG A 422 16.07 -2.55 14.00
N SER A 423 14.78 -2.24 13.96
CA SER A 423 14.23 -1.35 12.93
C SER A 423 14.92 0.01 12.98
N ALA A 424 15.17 0.60 11.80
CA ALA A 424 15.79 1.90 11.68
C ALA A 424 14.95 2.99 12.38
N ASN A 425 15.59 4.07 12.85
CA ASN A 425 14.91 5.10 13.63
C ASN A 425 13.88 5.87 12.80
N TRP A 426 14.18 6.15 11.52
CA TRP A 426 13.22 6.76 10.60
C TRP A 426 11.93 5.93 10.49
N MET A 427 12.02 4.60 10.51
CA MET A 427 10.86 3.72 10.39
C MET A 427 10.03 3.76 11.68
N ARG A 428 10.68 3.76 12.84
CA ARG A 428 10.00 3.92 14.13
C ARG A 428 9.27 5.25 14.20
N ALA A 429 9.95 6.34 13.86
CA ALA A 429 9.36 7.68 13.80
C ALA A 429 8.16 7.73 12.85
N PHE A 430 8.23 7.03 11.71
CA PHE A 430 7.11 6.90 10.78
C PHE A 430 5.90 6.23 11.44
N TYR A 431 6.06 5.07 12.09
CA TYR A 431 4.94 4.36 12.72
C TYR A 431 4.44 5.04 14.01
N GLU A 432 5.30 5.73 14.75
CA GLU A 432 4.88 6.58 15.87
C GLU A 432 3.99 7.74 15.39
N ARG A 433 4.34 8.36 14.26
CA ARG A 433 3.54 9.44 13.64
C ARG A 433 2.19 8.93 13.11
N VAL A 434 2.20 7.80 12.41
CA VAL A 434 0.97 7.25 11.77
C VAL A 434 0.05 6.57 12.79
N GLY A 435 0.63 6.01 13.85
CA GLY A 435 -0.10 5.25 14.86
C GLY A 435 -0.50 3.85 14.39
N ALA A 436 -0.98 3.05 15.34
CA ALA A 436 -1.43 1.69 15.08
C ALA A 436 -2.68 1.67 14.19
N GLN A 437 -2.66 0.81 13.17
CA GLN A 437 -3.80 0.59 12.28
C GLN A 437 -4.58 -0.67 12.69
N GLY A 438 -5.91 -0.59 12.71
CA GLY A 438 -6.78 -1.73 12.98
C GLY A 438 -7.05 -2.58 11.73
N ASP A 439 -7.97 -3.54 11.85
CA ASP A 439 -8.40 -4.38 10.73
C ASP A 439 -9.30 -3.64 9.71
N THR A 440 -9.79 -2.45 10.07
CA THR A 440 -10.68 -1.61 9.26
C THR A 440 -9.99 -0.30 8.88
N GLY A 441 -10.39 0.29 7.75
CA GLY A 441 -9.88 1.58 7.29
C GLY A 441 -10.52 2.00 5.97
N SER A 442 -10.03 3.08 5.37
CA SER A 442 -10.48 3.53 4.04
C SER A 442 -10.19 2.47 2.97
N ASN A 443 -11.08 2.31 2.01
CA ASN A 443 -10.88 1.37 0.90
C ASN A 443 -9.95 1.92 -0.20
N VAL A 444 -9.69 3.23 -0.21
CA VAL A 444 -8.67 3.85 -1.07
C VAL A 444 -7.32 3.89 -0.37
N LEU A 445 -6.24 4.07 -1.13
CA LEU A 445 -4.91 4.27 -0.55
C LEU A 445 -4.78 5.69 0.02
N SER A 446 -3.94 5.82 1.04
CA SER A 446 -3.44 7.09 1.55
C SER A 446 -1.97 7.27 1.17
N ASN A 447 -1.44 8.49 1.35
CA ASN A 447 0.00 8.73 1.17
C ASN A 447 0.81 7.85 2.13
N ASP A 448 0.36 7.73 3.39
CA ASP A 448 1.03 6.92 4.40
C ASP A 448 0.99 5.43 4.06
N ASP A 449 -0.05 4.93 3.38
CA ASP A 449 -0.08 3.55 2.88
C ASP A 449 1.07 3.29 1.90
N ILE A 450 1.29 4.21 0.96
CA ILE A 450 2.36 4.11 -0.04
C ILE A 450 3.74 4.19 0.66
N LEU A 451 3.91 5.14 1.59
CA LEU A 451 5.15 5.28 2.35
C LEU A 451 5.46 4.05 3.20
N ALA A 452 4.45 3.44 3.84
CA ALA A 452 4.61 2.22 4.62
C ALA A 452 5.10 1.06 3.73
N VAL A 453 4.54 0.90 2.54
CA VAL A 453 4.95 -0.16 1.61
C VAL A 453 6.39 0.04 1.12
N VAL A 454 6.76 1.28 0.76
CA VAL A 454 8.15 1.60 0.39
C VAL A 454 9.09 1.35 1.56
N GLY A 455 8.72 1.75 2.77
CA GLY A 455 9.53 1.56 3.98
C GLY A 455 9.76 0.09 4.32
N VAL A 456 8.70 -0.73 4.32
CA VAL A 456 8.82 -2.18 4.53
C VAL A 456 9.70 -2.83 3.45
N LEU A 457 9.56 -2.40 2.19
CA LEU A 457 10.39 -2.93 1.11
C LEU A 457 11.88 -2.58 1.27
N ILE A 458 12.20 -1.37 1.75
CA ILE A 458 13.58 -0.97 2.09
C ILE A 458 14.13 -1.83 3.22
N GLU A 459 13.35 -2.06 4.28
CA GLU A 459 13.79 -2.90 5.40
C GLU A 459 14.04 -4.36 4.99
N LEU A 460 13.18 -4.92 4.13
CA LEU A 460 13.39 -6.26 3.58
C LEU A 460 14.71 -6.32 2.81
N ARG A 461 15.04 -5.28 2.04
CA ARG A 461 16.32 -5.18 1.33
C ARG A 461 17.50 -5.00 2.28
N ASN A 462 17.32 -4.33 3.43
CA ASN A 462 18.29 -4.24 4.52
C ASN A 462 18.38 -5.52 5.38
N GLY A 463 17.62 -6.57 5.03
CA GLY A 463 17.65 -7.86 5.71
C GLY A 463 16.80 -7.93 6.99
N ARG A 464 15.83 -7.03 7.17
CA ARG A 464 14.88 -7.01 8.29
C ARG A 464 13.46 -7.32 7.81
N GLY A 465 12.77 -8.20 8.53
CA GLY A 465 11.45 -8.73 8.13
C GLY A 465 11.51 -9.94 7.19
N GLU A 466 10.33 -10.47 6.86
CA GLU A 466 10.13 -11.68 6.05
C GLU A 466 9.27 -11.39 4.82
N ILE A 467 9.47 -12.17 3.74
CA ILE A 467 8.62 -12.11 2.55
C ILE A 467 7.35 -12.94 2.74
N ASP A 468 6.35 -12.65 1.92
CA ASP A 468 5.15 -13.47 1.79
C ASP A 468 5.45 -14.69 0.89
N ASP A 469 4.82 -15.83 1.20
CA ASP A 469 5.04 -17.13 0.54
C ASP A 469 4.43 -17.28 -0.87
#